data_AF-A0A3Q9IRL4-F1
#
_entry.id   AF-A0A3Q9IRL4-F1
#
_cell.length_a   1.000
_cell.length_b   1.000
_cell.length_c   1.000
_cell.angle_alpha   90.00
_cell.angle_beta   90.00
_cell.angle_gamma   90.00
#
_symmetry.space_group_name_H-M   'P 1'
#
loop_
_entity.id
_entity.type
_entity.pdbx_description
1 polymer ?
#
loop_
_entity_poly.entity_id
_entity_poly.type
_entity_poly.pdbx_seq_one_letter_code
_entity_poly.pdbx_strand_id
1 'polypeptide(L)'
;METVSVKLVVFKHPEPARWDTYCSYCPELQYFFGRGETVNEVVEQVHQTLLEELQNRNAYKNLHNLGWNITDTSIKVPIFTDEEAVSLTEQSYEVTISNYQIVKIDVEVPPARKLW
;
A
#
# COMPACT_ATOMS: atom_id res chain seq x y z
N MET A 1 19.02 4.85 -9.25
CA MET A 1 18.48 4.36 -7.97
C MET A 1 17.28 3.48 -8.29
N GLU A 2 17.06 2.40 -7.53
CA GLU A 2 15.96 1.47 -7.79
C GLU A 2 14.62 2.13 -7.42
N THR A 3 13.59 1.91 -8.24
CA THR A 3 12.23 2.40 -7.99
C THR A 3 11.31 1.20 -7.88
N VAL A 4 10.43 1.22 -6.89
CA VAL A 4 9.39 0.21 -6.71
C VAL A 4 8.02 0.83 -6.92
N SER A 5 7.07 -0.01 -7.33
CA SER A 5 5.70 0.38 -7.63
C SER A 5 4.74 -0.51 -6.84
N VAL A 6 3.73 0.08 -6.21
CA VAL A 6 2.62 -0.65 -5.58
C VAL A 6 1.28 -0.14 -6.10
N LYS A 7 0.24 -0.94 -5.96
CA LYS A 7 -1.14 -0.55 -6.27
C LYS A 7 -1.85 -0.05 -5.03
N LEU A 8 -2.76 0.89 -5.22
CA LEU A 8 -3.64 1.37 -4.18
C LEU A 8 -5.06 1.45 -4.72
N VAL A 9 -5.97 0.65 -4.18
CA VAL A 9 -7.40 0.83 -4.43
C VAL A 9 -7.88 1.92 -3.51
N VAL A 10 -8.48 2.98 -4.05
CA VAL A 10 -9.09 4.07 -3.27
C VAL A 10 -10.57 4.14 -3.63
N PHE A 11 -11.42 4.25 -2.63
CA PHE A 11 -12.88 4.31 -2.82
C PHE A 11 -13.53 5.16 -1.74
N LYS A 12 -14.78 5.57 -1.97
CA LYS A 12 -15.58 6.22 -0.92
C LYS A 12 -16.26 5.17 -0.07
N HIS A 13 -16.02 5.19 1.24
CA HIS A 13 -16.67 4.24 2.14
C HIS A 13 -18.16 4.59 2.30
N PRO A 14 -19.10 3.62 2.30
CA PRO A 14 -20.53 3.90 2.51
C PRO A 14 -20.85 4.42 3.93
N GLU A 15 -19.92 4.27 4.86
CA GLU A 15 -20.02 4.73 6.26
C GLU A 15 -18.93 5.74 6.62
N PRO A 16 -18.99 6.98 6.09
CA PRO A 16 -17.92 7.97 6.28
C PRO A 16 -17.76 8.42 7.73
N ALA A 17 -18.82 8.35 8.55
CA ALA A 17 -18.73 8.67 9.99
C ALA A 17 -17.80 7.72 10.77
N ARG A 18 -17.56 6.51 10.26
CA ARG A 18 -16.68 5.50 10.87
C ARG A 18 -15.31 5.43 10.19
N TRP A 19 -15.26 5.68 8.89
CA TRP A 19 -14.10 5.37 8.06
C TRP A 19 -13.52 6.56 7.28
N ASP A 20 -14.06 7.77 7.47
CA ASP A 20 -13.78 8.95 6.65
C ASP A 20 -14.34 8.85 5.22
N THR A 21 -14.17 9.92 4.43
CA THR A 21 -14.73 10.05 3.08
C THR A 21 -14.12 9.07 2.10
N TYR A 22 -12.78 8.97 2.09
CA TYR A 22 -12.04 8.02 1.27
C TYR A 22 -11.30 7.01 2.13
N CYS A 23 -11.34 5.76 1.69
CA CYS A 23 -10.61 4.63 2.22
C CYS A 23 -9.72 4.04 1.14
N SER A 24 -8.73 3.25 1.57
CA SER A 24 -7.87 2.56 0.62
C SER A 24 -7.30 1.25 1.11
N TYR A 25 -6.90 0.44 0.15
CA TYR A 25 -6.19 -0.81 0.39
C TYR A 25 -5.02 -0.99 -0.57
N CYS A 26 -3.84 -1.22 -0.02
CA CYS A 26 -2.62 -1.56 -0.76
C CYS A 26 -2.35 -3.06 -0.60
N PRO A 27 -2.56 -3.90 -1.62
CA PRO A 27 -2.39 -5.35 -1.50
C PRO A 27 -0.92 -5.74 -1.27
N GLU A 28 0.04 -5.02 -1.85
CA GLU A 28 1.47 -5.28 -1.66
C GLU A 28 1.93 -5.03 -0.23
N LEU A 29 1.24 -4.17 0.52
CA LEU A 29 1.51 -3.89 1.92
C LEU A 29 0.50 -4.55 2.88
N GLN A 30 -0.56 -5.16 2.35
CA GLN A 30 -1.77 -5.54 3.09
C GLN A 30 -2.28 -4.41 4.02
N TYR A 31 -2.18 -3.17 3.53
CA TYR A 31 -2.41 -1.98 4.34
C TYR A 31 -3.76 -1.34 4.02
N PHE A 32 -4.65 -1.26 5.03
CA PHE A 32 -6.03 -0.75 4.92
C PHE A 32 -6.29 0.51 5.79
N PHE A 33 -5.23 1.14 6.31
CA PHE A 33 -5.37 2.28 7.21
C PHE A 33 -5.29 3.64 6.52
N GLY A 34 -5.00 3.70 5.21
CA GLY A 34 -4.98 4.96 4.46
C GLY A 34 -6.40 5.51 4.29
N ARG A 35 -6.70 6.62 4.97
CA ARG A 35 -8.04 7.26 5.02
C ARG A 35 -7.94 8.78 5.05
N GLY A 36 -8.92 9.49 4.51
CA GLY A 36 -8.93 10.96 4.51
C GLY A 36 -10.12 11.58 3.76
N GLU A 37 -10.14 12.91 3.75
CA GLU A 37 -11.17 13.70 3.06
C GLU A 37 -10.92 13.75 1.55
N THR A 38 -9.66 13.61 1.13
CA THR A 38 -9.27 13.61 -0.29
C THR A 38 -8.44 12.38 -0.67
N VAL A 39 -8.47 12.07 -1.97
CA VAL A 39 -7.64 11.00 -2.56
C VAL A 39 -6.15 11.24 -2.31
N ASN A 40 -5.70 12.49 -2.43
CA ASN A 40 -4.29 12.82 -2.28
C ASN A 40 -3.79 12.60 -0.85
N GLU A 41 -4.60 12.91 0.16
CA GLU A 41 -4.26 12.62 1.56
C GLU A 41 -4.08 11.12 1.79
N VAL A 42 -4.97 10.31 1.22
CA VAL A 42 -4.91 8.85 1.31
C VAL A 42 -3.65 8.32 0.60
N VAL A 43 -3.35 8.81 -0.60
CA VAL A 43 -2.14 8.43 -1.36
C VAL A 43 -0.88 8.81 -0.60
N GLU A 44 -0.81 10.02 -0.04
CA GLU A 44 0.37 10.49 0.70
C GLU A 44 0.62 9.64 1.96
N GLN A 45 -0.42 9.26 2.70
CA GLN A 45 -0.27 8.38 3.86
C GLN A 45 0.34 7.03 3.48
N VAL A 46 -0.18 6.39 2.43
CA VAL A 46 0.33 5.09 1.97
C VAL A 46 1.74 5.22 1.40
N HIS A 47 2.04 6.33 0.71
CA HIS A 47 3.38 6.64 0.24
C HIS A 47 4.39 6.73 1.40
N GLN A 48 4.04 7.42 2.50
CA GLN A 48 4.89 7.49 3.69
C GLN A 48 5.06 6.11 4.36
N THR A 49 3.99 5.32 4.50
CA THR A 49 4.08 3.96 5.02
C THR A 49 5.01 3.08 4.18
N LEU A 50 4.91 3.17 2.85
CA LEU A 50 5.79 2.44 1.94
C LEU A 50 7.26 2.86 2.13
N LEU A 51 7.53 4.17 2.25
CA LEU A 51 8.88 4.66 2.51
C LEU A 51 9.45 4.11 3.82
N GLU A 52 8.66 4.11 4.90
CA GLU A 52 9.07 3.60 6.20
C GLU A 52 9.39 2.10 6.15
N GLU A 53 8.52 1.29 5.55
CA GLU A 53 8.75 -0.15 5.39
C GLU A 53 10.00 -0.43 4.54
N LEU A 54 10.19 0.31 3.44
CA LEU A 54 11.40 0.19 2.62
C LEU A 54 12.66 0.61 3.36
N GLN A 55 12.65 1.69 4.15
CA GLN A 55 13.79 2.06 5.01
C GLN A 55 14.13 0.95 5.99
N ASN A 56 13.10 0.27 6.49
CA ASN A 56 13.18 -0.78 7.50
C ASN A 56 13.43 -2.19 6.92
N ARG A 57 13.58 -2.33 5.59
CA ARG A 57 13.67 -3.61 4.88
C ARG A 57 14.76 -4.58 5.35
N ASN A 58 15.86 -4.07 5.90
CA ASN A 58 16.96 -4.89 6.43
C ASN A 58 16.84 -5.14 7.93
N ALA A 59 16.00 -4.37 8.62
CA ALA A 59 15.81 -4.41 10.07
C ALA A 59 14.71 -5.41 10.47
N TYR A 60 13.67 -5.54 9.65
CA TYR A 60 12.51 -6.37 9.94
C TYR A 60 12.12 -7.25 8.74
N LYS A 61 11.41 -8.34 9.03
CA LYS A 61 10.92 -9.28 8.02
C LYS A 61 9.53 -8.92 7.47
N ASN A 62 9.00 -7.73 7.78
CA ASN A 62 7.63 -7.32 7.42
C ASN A 62 7.37 -7.50 5.92
N LEU A 63 8.16 -6.84 5.07
CA LEU A 63 8.03 -6.93 3.62
C LEU A 63 8.17 -8.38 3.11
N HIS A 64 9.10 -9.16 3.67
CA HIS A 64 9.24 -10.58 3.32
C HIS A 64 8.00 -11.41 3.66
N ASN A 65 7.38 -11.16 4.82
CA ASN A 65 6.14 -11.82 5.21
C ASN A 65 4.97 -11.44 4.30
N LEU A 66 5.04 -10.27 3.66
CA LEU A 66 4.08 -9.78 2.67
C LEU A 66 4.40 -10.26 1.24
N GLY A 67 5.39 -11.16 1.08
CA GLY A 67 5.74 -11.74 -0.21
C GLY A 67 6.75 -10.94 -1.03
N TRP A 68 7.35 -9.88 -0.47
CA TRP A 68 8.43 -9.17 -1.14
C TRP A 68 9.70 -10.00 -1.15
N ASN A 69 10.38 -10.02 -2.30
CA ASN A 69 11.67 -10.66 -2.43
C ASN A 69 12.75 -9.58 -2.53
N ILE A 70 13.47 -9.40 -1.42
CA ILE A 70 14.50 -8.37 -1.24
C ILE A 70 15.86 -9.07 -1.16
N THR A 71 16.79 -8.61 -1.98
CA THR A 71 18.18 -9.07 -2.06
C THR A 71 19.11 -7.86 -1.97
N ASP A 72 20.42 -8.09 -1.84
CA ASP A 72 21.40 -7.00 -1.79
C ASP A 72 21.42 -6.11 -3.04
N THR A 73 20.87 -6.59 -4.16
CA THR A 73 20.94 -5.93 -5.47
C THR A 73 19.59 -5.69 -6.14
N SER A 74 18.48 -6.20 -5.57
CA SER A 74 17.15 -6.04 -6.18
C SER A 74 16.01 -6.20 -5.18
N ILE A 75 14.92 -5.50 -5.45
CA ILE A 75 13.63 -5.58 -4.75
C ILE A 75 12.55 -5.99 -5.76
N LYS A 76 11.93 -7.16 -5.53
CA LYS A 76 10.76 -7.60 -6.29
C LYS A 76 9.52 -7.50 -5.43
N VAL A 77 8.59 -6.67 -5.88
CA VAL A 77 7.29 -6.45 -5.27
C VAL A 77 6.34 -7.59 -5.66
N PRO A 78 5.48 -8.09 -4.75
CA PRO A 78 4.38 -8.99 -5.13
C PRO A 78 3.47 -8.32 -6.18
N ILE A 79 2.94 -9.11 -7.11
CA ILE A 79 2.13 -8.61 -8.22
C ILE A 79 0.69 -9.07 -8.00
N PHE A 80 -0.25 -8.13 -8.10
CA PHE A 80 -1.67 -8.38 -8.05
C PHE A 80 -2.34 -7.86 -9.32
N THR A 81 -3.34 -8.56 -9.83
CA THR A 81 -4.22 -8.00 -10.86
C THR A 81 -5.12 -6.91 -10.26
N ASP A 82 -5.76 -6.12 -11.11
CA ASP A 82 -6.70 -5.10 -10.64
C ASP A 82 -7.92 -5.75 -9.96
N GLU A 83 -8.38 -6.88 -10.48
CA GLU A 83 -9.47 -7.67 -9.91
C GLU A 83 -9.11 -8.26 -8.54
N GLU A 84 -7.88 -8.77 -8.38
CA GLU A 84 -7.39 -9.26 -7.09
C GLU A 84 -7.29 -8.13 -6.06
N ALA A 85 -6.76 -6.98 -6.47
CA ALA A 85 -6.64 -5.82 -5.59
C ALA A 85 -8.01 -5.34 -5.09
N VAL A 86 -9.00 -5.26 -5.98
CA VAL A 86 -10.38 -4.91 -5.63
C VAL A 86 -11.00 -5.97 -4.72
N SER A 87 -10.88 -7.26 -5.07
CA SER A 87 -11.43 -8.35 -4.25
C SER A 87 -10.86 -8.36 -2.84
N LEU A 88 -9.56 -8.12 -2.67
CA LEU A 88 -8.92 -8.04 -1.35
C LEU A 88 -9.37 -6.79 -0.57
N THR A 89 -9.60 -5.69 -1.28
CA THR A 89 -10.16 -4.47 -0.68
C THR A 89 -11.55 -4.75 -0.11
N GLU A 90 -12.43 -5.36 -0.90
CA GLU A 90 -13.79 -5.70 -0.48
C GLU A 90 -13.79 -6.65 0.72
N GLN A 91 -12.90 -7.64 0.73
CA GLN A 91 -12.72 -8.55 1.87
C GLN A 91 -12.22 -7.83 3.11
N SER A 92 -11.23 -6.93 2.98
CA SER A 92 -10.63 -6.20 4.11
C SER A 92 -11.63 -5.25 4.79
N TYR A 93 -12.57 -4.69 4.03
CA TYR A 93 -13.56 -3.74 4.53
C TYR A 93 -14.96 -4.36 4.72
N GLU A 94 -15.13 -5.63 4.36
CA GLU A 94 -16.42 -6.33 4.38
C GLU A 94 -17.53 -5.59 3.60
N VAL A 95 -17.16 -5.00 2.46
CA VAL A 95 -18.03 -4.13 1.66
C VAL A 95 -17.81 -4.35 0.17
N THR A 96 -18.87 -4.36 -0.63
CA THR A 96 -18.76 -4.36 -2.09
C THR A 96 -18.55 -2.94 -2.60
N ILE A 97 -17.55 -2.73 -3.45
CA ILE A 97 -17.19 -1.42 -4.00
C ILE A 97 -17.44 -1.36 -5.51
N SER A 98 -18.33 -0.48 -5.94
CA SER A 98 -18.67 -0.29 -7.36
C SER A 98 -18.02 0.93 -7.99
N ASN A 99 -17.55 1.88 -7.17
CA ASN A 99 -16.86 3.08 -7.61
C ASN A 99 -15.53 3.20 -6.86
N TYR A 100 -14.46 2.89 -7.56
CA TYR A 100 -13.10 2.93 -7.05
C TYR A 100 -12.15 3.45 -8.12
N GLN A 101 -10.97 3.85 -7.69
CA GLN A 101 -9.84 4.17 -8.54
C GLN A 101 -8.66 3.31 -8.11
N ILE A 102 -7.86 2.87 -9.07
CA ILE A 102 -6.58 2.20 -8.82
C ILE A 102 -5.50 3.22 -9.09
N VAL A 103 -4.77 3.57 -8.04
CA VAL A 103 -3.64 4.50 -8.08
C VAL A 103 -2.36 3.67 -8.03
N LYS A 104 -1.39 4.03 -8.87
CA LYS A 104 -0.03 3.49 -8.80
C LYS A 104 0.81 4.43 -7.94
N ILE A 105 1.47 3.90 -6.92
CA ILE A 105 2.40 4.64 -6.08
C ILE A 105 3.82 4.20 -6.45
N ASP A 106 4.59 5.13 -7.00
CA ASP A 106 5.99 4.93 -7.39
C ASP A 106 6.91 5.58 -6.36
N VAL A 107 7.85 4.80 -5.81
CA VAL A 107 8.77 5.25 -4.77
C VAL A 107 10.21 4.90 -5.14
N GLU A 108 11.09 5.89 -5.07
CA GLU A 108 12.52 5.65 -5.09
C GLU A 108 12.95 4.98 -3.79
N VAL A 109 13.65 3.85 -3.90
CA VAL A 109 14.02 3.03 -2.74
C VAL A 109 14.96 3.84 -1.83
N PRO A 110 14.54 4.17 -0.60
CA PRO A 110 15.36 4.96 0.31
C PRO A 110 16.57 4.15 0.82
N PRO A 111 17.63 4.79 1.31
CA PRO A 111 18.70 4.10 2.01
C PRO A 111 18.15 3.24 3.16
N ALA A 112 18.64 2.01 3.29
CA ALA A 112 18.25 1.16 4.41
C ALA A 112 18.71 1.79 5.73
N ARG A 113 17.86 1.73 6.75
CA ARG A 113 18.22 2.17 8.10
C ARG A 113 19.35 1.28 8.62
N LYS A 114 20.44 1.91 9.06
CA LYS A 114 21.51 1.19 9.76
C LYS A 114 21.03 0.86 11.15
N LEU A 115 20.90 -0.44 11.44
CA LEU A 115 20.90 -0.90 12.82
C LEU A 115 22.36 -0.86 13.30
N TRP A 116 22.53 -0.35 14.52
CA TRP A 116 23.78 -0.04 15.20
C TRP A 116 24.63 -1.27 15.47
#